data_AF-A0A7K7T224-F1
#
_entry.id   AF-A0A7K7T224-F1
#
_cell.length_a   1.000
_cell.length_b   1.000
_cell.length_c   1.000
_cell.angle_alpha   90.00
_cell.angle_beta   90.00
_cell.angle_gamma   90.00
#
_symmetry.space_group_name_H-M   'P 1'
#
loop_
_entity.id
_entity.type
_entity.pdbx_description
1 polymer ?
#
loop_
_entity_poly.entity_id
_entity_poly.type
_entity_poly.pdbx_seq_one_letter_code
_entity_poly.pdbx_strand_id
1 'polypeptide(L)' 'VPREVSFEEVAIYFSPEEWAELLPWQRALYREVMADNRDLVASLGEGMGGHGDGRATALGEQGA' A
#
# COMPACT_ATOMS: atom_id res chain seq x y z
N VAL A 1 -7.00 -2.24 -17.55
CA VAL A 1 -7.03 -2.09 -16.08
C VAL A 1 -5.60 -1.77 -15.65
N PRO A 2 -5.35 -0.69 -14.88
CA PRO A 2 -4.04 -0.53 -14.26
C PRO A 2 -3.78 -1.79 -13.42
N ARG A 3 -2.61 -2.39 -13.55
CA ARG A 3 -2.23 -3.54 -12.73
C ARG A 3 -1.98 -3.01 -11.31
N GLU A 4 -2.67 -3.58 -10.34
CA GLU A 4 -2.43 -3.32 -8.92
C GLU A 4 -1.07 -3.89 -8.54
N VAL A 5 -0.21 -3.08 -7.92
CA VAL A 5 1.10 -3.52 -7.43
C VAL A 5 0.88 -4.23 -6.11
N SER A 6 1.41 -5.45 -5.97
CA SER A 6 1.33 -6.19 -4.70
C SER A 6 2.64 -6.11 -3.92
N PHE A 7 2.58 -6.32 -2.61
CA PHE A 7 3.78 -6.26 -1.76
C PHE A 7 4.80 -7.33 -2.15
N GLU A 8 4.34 -8.49 -2.60
CA GLU A 8 5.17 -9.60 -3.06
C GLU A 8 6.03 -9.24 -4.28
N GLU A 9 5.62 -8.25 -5.09
CA GLU A 9 6.39 -7.81 -6.26
C GLU A 9 7.59 -6.93 -5.87
N VAL A 10 7.60 -6.36 -4.66
CA VAL A 10 8.65 -5.45 -4.17
C VAL A 10 9.40 -5.99 -2.94
N ALA A 11 8.90 -7.06 -2.33
CA ALA A 11 9.51 -7.70 -1.18
C ALA A 11 10.68 -8.60 -1.60
N ILE A 12 11.80 -8.45 -0.89
CA ILE A 12 12.95 -9.36 -0.98
C ILE A 12 12.87 -10.27 0.23
N TYR A 13 13.11 -11.57 0.06
CA TYR A 13 13.12 -12.53 1.14
C TYR A 13 14.47 -13.22 1.21
N PHE A 14 15.04 -13.29 2.41
CA PHE A 14 16.23 -14.06 2.69
C PHE A 14 15.85 -15.47 3.14
N SER A 15 16.63 -16.48 2.73
CA SER A 15 16.57 -17.80 3.37
C SER A 15 17.03 -17.70 4.84
N PRO A 16 16.75 -18.72 5.68
CA PRO A 16 17.27 -18.76 7.05
C PRO A 16 18.79 -18.64 7.12
N GLU A 17 19.50 -19.27 6.19
CA GLU A 17 20.97 -19.24 6.07
C GLU A 17 21.44 -17.84 5.68
N GLU A 18 20.85 -17.22 4.65
CA GLU A 18 21.19 -15.85 4.24
C GLU A 18 20.88 -14.84 5.35
N TRP A 19 19.77 -15.03 6.08
CA TRP A 19 19.40 -14.17 7.21
C TRP A 19 20.38 -14.28 8.38
N ALA A 20 20.97 -15.45 8.60
CA ALA A 20 21.98 -15.67 9.64
C ALA A 20 23.31 -14.97 9.35
N GLU A 21 23.66 -14.81 8.06
CA GLU A 21 24.87 -14.09 7.61
C GLU A 21 24.74 -12.57 7.73
N LEU A 22 23.54 -12.03 7.92
CA LEU A 22 23.33 -10.59 8.05
C LEU A 22 23.80 -10.04 9.41
N LEU A 23 24.56 -8.96 9.35
CA LEU A 23 24.90 -8.17 10.53
C LEU A 23 23.63 -7.60 11.18
N PRO A 24 23.65 -7.32 12.51
CA PRO A 24 22.50 -6.76 13.22
C PRO A 24 21.89 -5.52 12.55
N TRP A 25 22.72 -4.61 12.03
CA TRP A 25 22.26 -3.40 11.37
C TRP A 25 21.60 -3.67 10.01
N GLN A 26 22.04 -4.70 9.27
CA GLN A 26 21.43 -5.09 7.99
C GLN A 26 20.02 -5.66 8.22
N ARG A 27 19.85 -6.46 9.28
CA ARG A 27 18.53 -6.99 9.68
C ARG A 27 17.58 -5.89 10.14
N ALA A 28 18.10 -4.87 10.83
CA ALA A 28 17.32 -3.69 11.21
C ALA A 28 16.86 -2.91 9.97
N LEU A 29 17.80 -2.59 9.06
CA LEU A 29 17.51 -1.90 7.81
C LEU A 29 16.50 -2.66 6.95
N TYR A 30 16.65 -3.98 6.83
CA TYR A 30 15.69 -4.81 6.09
C TYR A 30 14.26 -4.66 6.64
N ARG A 31 14.10 -4.69 7.97
CA ARG A 31 12.78 -4.56 8.61
C ARG A 31 12.17 -3.18 8.36
N GLU A 32 12.98 -2.13 8.41
CA GLU A 32 12.56 -0.76 8.13
C GLU A 32 12.10 -0.61 6.68
N VAL A 33 12.95 -1.00 5.72
CA VAL A 33 12.63 -0.93 4.29
C VAL A 33 11.39 -1.77 3.94
N MET A 34 11.25 -2.97 4.53
CA MET A 34 10.08 -3.81 4.27
C MET A 34 8.79 -3.27 4.92
N ALA A 35 8.89 -2.50 6.01
CA ALA A 35 7.74 -1.80 6.57
C ALA A 35 7.32 -0.65 5.65
N ASP A 36 8.25 0.20 5.25
CA ASP A 36 7.99 1.33 4.35
C ASP A 36 7.41 0.86 3.00
N ASN A 37 7.93 -0.22 2.43
CA ASN A 37 7.41 -0.79 1.19
C ASN A 37 5.94 -1.28 1.33
N ARG A 38 5.54 -1.82 2.50
CA ARG A 38 4.14 -2.21 2.73
C ARG A 38 3.22 -1.01 2.71
N ASP A 39 3.62 0.06 3.40
CA ASP A 39 2.82 1.27 3.52
C ASP A 39 2.71 2.01 2.17
N LEU A 40 3.80 2.04 1.40
CA LEU A 40 3.81 2.59 0.04
C LEU A 40 2.89 1.81 -0.90
N VAL A 41 2.96 0.47 -0.90
CA VAL A 41 2.10 -0.38 -1.75
C VAL A 41 0.63 -0.23 -1.35
N ALA A 42 0.31 -0.18 -0.05
CA ALA A 42 -1.04 0.07 0.42
C ALA A 42 -1.58 1.43 -0.06
N SER A 43 -0.74 2.47 -0.04
CA SER A 43 -1.09 3.82 -0.50
C SER A 43 -1.39 3.87 -2.01
N LEU A 44 -0.76 3.01 -2.82
CA LEU A 44 -1.05 2.92 -4.27
C LEU A 44 -2.45 2.34 -4.55
N GLY A 45 -2.95 1.46 -3.69
CA GLY A 45 -4.31 0.92 -3.78
C GLY A 45 -5.41 1.95 -3.48
N GLU A 46 -5.11 2.98 -2.67
CA GLU A 46 -6.08 4.02 -2.29
C GLU A 46 -6.20 5.15 -3.32
N GLY A 47 -5.19 5.36 -4.16
CA GLY A 47 -5.12 6.48 -5.12
C GLY A 47 -6.05 6.38 -6.35
N MET A 48 -6.71 5.23 -6.57
CA MET A 48 -7.55 5.00 -7.76
C MET A 48 -9.06 4.84 -7.47
N GLY A 49 -9.51 5.12 -6.24
CA GLY A 49 -10.93 5.04 -5.86
C GLY A 49 -11.75 6.33 -6.04
N GLY A 50 -11.16 7.41 -6.54
CA GLY A 50 -11.73 8.76 -6.47
C GLY A 50 -12.27 9.33 -7.78
N HIS A 51 -13.19 8.64 -8.48
CA HIS A 51 -14.11 9.33 -9.40
C HIS A 51 -15.49 8.67 -9.42
N GLY A 52 -16.13 8.65 -8.26
CA GLY A 52 -17.58 8.57 -8.16
C GLY A 52 -18.09 9.93 -7.74
N ASP A 53 -18.22 10.88 -8.66
CA ASP A 53 -18.89 12.16 -8.41
C ASP A 53 -20.40 11.90 -8.28
N GLY A 54 -20.78 11.35 -7.12
CA GLY A 54 -22.15 11.19 -6.70
C GLY A 54 -22.72 12.53 -6.23
N ARG A 55 -22.81 13.50 -7.13
CA ARG A 55 -23.53 14.76 -6.85
C ARG A 55 -24.83 14.83 -7.64
N ALA A 56 -25.86 14.22 -7.06
CA ALA A 56 -27.24 14.64 -7.24
C ALA A 56 -27.98 14.52 -5.91
N THR A 57 -27.64 15.39 -4.94
CA THR A 57 -28.57 15.71 -3.86
C THR A 57 -29.70 16.54 -4.46
N ALA A 58 -30.78 15.87 -4.85
CA ALA A 58 -32.05 16.52 -5.10
C ALA A 58 -32.53 17.12 -3.77
N LEU A 59 -32.43 18.45 -3.63
CA LEU A 59 -33.11 19.18 -2.57
C LEU A 59 -34.60 19.18 -2.90
N GLY A 60 -35.31 18.23 -2.29
CA GLY A 60 -36.77 18.24 -2.23
C GLY A 60 -37.22 19.29 -1.20
N GLU A 61 -37.43 20.52 -1.65
CA GLU A 61 -38.20 21.51 -0.91
C GLU A 61 -39.58 21.63 -1.57
N GLN A 62 -40.54 20.84 -1.08
CA GLN A 62 -41.97 21.12 -1.24
C GLN A 62 -42.56 21.32 0.15
N GLY A 63 -42.99 22.54 0.42
CA GLY A 63 -43.60 22.93 1.69
C GLY A 63 -43.87 24.42 1.74
N ALA A 64 -44.86 24.88 0.98
CA ALA A 64 -45.59 26.11 1.23
C ALA A 64 -47.08 25.83 1.01
#